data_AF-A0A553ZSP8-F1
#
_entry.id   AF-A0A553ZSP8-F1
#
_cell.length_a   1.000
_cell.length_b   1.000
_cell.length_c   1.000
_cell.angle_alpha   90.00
_cell.angle_beta   90.00
_cell.angle_gamma   90.00
#
_symmetry.space_group_name_H-M   'P 1'
#
loop_
_entity.id
_entity.type
_entity.pdbx_description
1 polymer ?
#
loop_
_entity_poly.entity_id
_entity_poly.type
_entity_poly.pdbx_seq_one_letter_code
_entity_poly.pdbx_strand_id
1 'polypeptide(L)'
;TPLAEGASPASGTDHLGPTAVIGSVGKLPTAAILGGVLLNQKLNPATLENESDKQKLMILLRTFFEVHKGWHIQYNIVSRETLLDAKKHPDQYRDLV
;
A
#
# COMPACT_ATOMS: atom_id res chain seq x y z
N THR A 1 -12.81 -5.99 16.38
CA THR A 1 -11.60 -5.56 15.65
C THR A 1 -12.03 -4.68 14.48
N PRO A 2 -11.17 -3.76 14.01
CA PRO A 2 -11.49 -2.93 12.84
C PRO A 2 -11.74 -3.77 11.58
N LEU A 3 -12.59 -3.26 10.68
CA LEU A 3 -12.78 -3.84 9.35
C LEU A 3 -11.60 -3.49 8.43
N ALA A 4 -11.48 -4.19 7.31
CA ALA A 4 -10.50 -3.87 6.28
C ALA A 4 -10.85 -2.52 5.60
N GLU A 5 -9.83 -1.83 5.09
CA GLU A 5 -9.99 -0.53 4.43
C GLU A 5 -10.18 -0.69 2.92
N GLY A 6 -11.34 -0.30 2.40
CA GLY A 6 -11.63 -0.37 0.96
C GLY A 6 -11.55 -1.80 0.44
N ALA A 7 -10.73 -2.00 -0.61
CA ALA A 7 -10.44 -3.33 -1.17
C ALA A 7 -9.11 -3.91 -0.68
N SER A 8 -8.50 -3.30 0.33
CA SER A 8 -7.24 -3.77 0.91
C SER A 8 -7.47 -5.10 1.65
N PRO A 9 -6.47 -6.01 1.66
CA PRO A 9 -6.49 -7.15 2.56
C PRO A 9 -6.69 -6.71 4.01
N ALA A 10 -7.29 -7.57 4.83
CA ALA A 10 -7.35 -7.31 6.25
C ALA A 10 -5.93 -7.22 6.83
N SER A 11 -5.71 -6.29 7.76
CA SER A 11 -4.39 -6.02 8.31
C SER A 11 -3.70 -7.30 8.80
N GLY A 12 -2.53 -7.60 8.24
CA GLY A 12 -1.71 -8.74 8.63
C GLY A 12 -2.14 -10.07 8.00
N THR A 13 -2.94 -10.06 6.94
CA THR A 13 -3.30 -11.26 6.15
C THR A 13 -2.52 -11.37 4.84
N ASP A 14 -1.82 -10.31 4.46
CA ASP A 14 -1.08 -10.12 3.21
C ASP A 14 0.37 -10.63 3.29
N HIS A 15 0.53 -11.93 3.54
CA HIS A 15 1.84 -12.55 3.78
C HIS A 15 2.69 -12.83 2.53
N LEU A 16 2.07 -12.79 1.34
CA LEU A 16 2.73 -13.12 0.07
C LEU A 16 3.30 -11.90 -0.66
N GLY A 17 3.31 -10.74 0.02
CA GLY A 17 3.88 -9.51 -0.50
C GLY A 17 2.98 -8.76 -1.50
N PRO A 18 3.43 -7.57 -1.95
CA PRO A 18 2.57 -6.61 -2.65
C PRO A 18 2.14 -7.06 -4.05
N THR A 19 2.96 -7.88 -4.73
CA THR A 19 2.59 -8.46 -6.04
C THR A 19 1.38 -9.40 -5.91
N ALA A 20 1.34 -10.24 -4.87
CA ALA A 20 0.23 -11.14 -4.63
C ALA A 20 -1.06 -10.38 -4.26
N VAL A 21 -0.93 -9.28 -3.52
CA VAL A 21 -2.04 -8.37 -3.20
C VAL A 21 -2.61 -7.77 -4.48
N ILE A 22 -1.77 -7.18 -5.33
CA ILE A 22 -2.17 -6.60 -6.62
C ILE A 22 -2.85 -7.64 -7.51
N GLY A 23 -2.29 -8.84 -7.61
CA GLY A 23 -2.90 -9.92 -8.38
C GLY A 23 -4.23 -10.41 -7.82
N SER A 24 -4.45 -10.27 -6.50
CA SER A 24 -5.72 -10.62 -5.86
C SER A 24 -6.78 -9.53 -6.05
N VAL A 25 -6.42 -8.27 -5.82
CA VAL A 25 -7.30 -7.10 -6.03
C VAL A 25 -7.67 -6.95 -7.50
N GLY A 26 -6.75 -7.25 -8.42
CA GLY A 26 -6.99 -7.23 -9.86
C GLY A 26 -8.06 -8.22 -10.36
N LYS A 27 -8.54 -9.14 -9.51
CA LYS A 27 -9.66 -10.05 -9.83
C LYS A 27 -11.03 -9.40 -9.62
N LEU A 28 -11.08 -8.25 -8.95
CA LEU A 28 -12.33 -7.54 -8.74
C LEU A 28 -12.85 -6.98 -10.08
N PRO A 29 -14.18 -6.96 -10.31
CA PRO A 29 -14.78 -6.37 -11.49
C PRO A 29 -14.78 -4.85 -11.36
N THR A 30 -13.61 -4.23 -11.28
CA THR A 30 -13.40 -2.82 -10.91
C THR A 30 -14.20 -1.85 -11.78
N ALA A 31 -14.37 -2.15 -13.08
CA ALA A 31 -15.19 -1.36 -14.00
C ALA A 31 -16.68 -1.29 -13.63
N ALA A 32 -17.20 -2.28 -12.90
CA ALA A 32 -18.59 -2.29 -12.41
C ALA A 32 -18.75 -1.57 -11.06
N ILE A 33 -17.64 -1.22 -10.39
CA ILE A 33 -17.63 -0.57 -9.08
C ILE A 33 -17.46 0.94 -9.29
N LEU A 34 -18.56 1.62 -9.58
CA LEU A 34 -18.56 3.05 -9.98
C LEU A 34 -18.09 4.01 -8.87
N GLY A 35 -18.12 3.58 -7.61
CA GLY A 35 -17.57 4.35 -6.48
C GLY A 35 -16.04 4.34 -6.41
N GLY A 36 -15.38 3.60 -7.29
CA GLY A 36 -13.94 3.37 -7.28
C GLY A 36 -13.52 2.28 -6.29
N VAL A 37 -12.31 1.78 -6.48
CA VAL A 37 -11.69 0.74 -5.66
C VAL A 37 -10.39 1.29 -5.10
N LEU A 38 -10.30 1.43 -3.78
CA LEU A 38 -9.10 1.89 -3.09
C LEU A 38 -8.32 0.72 -2.52
N LEU A 39 -7.04 0.64 -2.89
CA LEU A 39 -6.04 -0.23 -2.27
C LEU A 39 -5.08 0.62 -1.42
N ASN A 40 -5.04 0.38 -0.11
CA ASN A 40 -4.07 0.97 0.80
C ASN A 40 -2.94 -0.03 1.06
N GLN A 41 -1.70 0.41 0.89
CA GLN A 41 -0.50 -0.41 1.08
C GLN A 41 0.50 0.33 1.96
N LYS A 42 1.23 -0.42 2.78
CA LYS A 42 2.32 0.13 3.58
C LYS A 42 3.65 -0.41 3.08
N LEU A 43 4.60 0.48 2.85
CA LEU A 43 5.97 0.13 2.46
C LEU A 43 6.96 0.62 3.50
N ASN A 44 8.08 -0.09 3.60
CA ASN A 44 9.23 0.38 4.36
C ASN A 44 9.98 1.43 3.52
N PRO A 45 10.48 2.54 4.10
CA PRO A 45 11.35 3.49 3.42
C PRO A 45 12.50 2.86 2.61
N ALA A 46 13.03 1.71 3.06
CA ALA A 46 14.04 0.94 2.34
C ALA A 46 13.66 0.58 0.89
N THR A 47 12.35 0.48 0.59
CA THR A 47 11.84 0.21 -0.76
C THR A 47 12.09 1.37 -1.74
N LEU A 48 12.52 2.54 -1.25
CA LEU A 48 12.84 3.73 -2.05
C LEU A 48 14.30 4.18 -1.94
N GLU A 49 15.17 3.45 -1.24
CA GLU A 49 16.54 3.90 -0.96
C GLU A 49 17.43 3.92 -2.20
N ASN A 50 17.30 2.93 -3.09
CA ASN A 50 18.13 2.82 -4.29
C ASN A 50 17.30 2.80 -5.57
N GLU A 51 17.95 3.13 -6.69
CA GLU A 51 17.28 3.20 -8.00
C GLU A 51 16.68 1.86 -8.44
N SER A 52 17.31 0.74 -8.09
CA SER A 52 16.79 -0.58 -8.47
C SER A 52 15.46 -0.91 -7.77
N ASP A 53 15.29 -0.48 -6.52
CA ASP A 53 14.06 -0.70 -5.75
C ASP A 53 12.94 0.26 -6.19
N LYS A 54 13.29 1.51 -6.50
CA LYS A 54 12.36 2.45 -7.15
C LYS A 54 11.84 1.89 -8.48
N GLN A 55 12.72 1.32 -9.30
CA GLN A 55 12.33 0.68 -10.56
C GLN A 55 11.38 -0.50 -10.33
N LYS A 56 11.62 -1.35 -9.33
CA LYS A 56 10.70 -2.44 -8.97
C LYS A 56 9.32 -1.90 -8.59
N LEU A 57 9.25 -0.83 -7.79
CA LEU A 57 7.97 -0.20 -7.43
C LEU A 57 7.26 0.39 -8.66
N MET A 58 8.00 1.03 -9.57
CA MET A 58 7.42 1.54 -10.83
C MET A 58 6.83 0.41 -11.69
N ILE A 59 7.53 -0.72 -11.82
CA ILE A 59 7.05 -1.89 -12.56
C ILE A 59 5.80 -2.47 -11.89
N LEU A 60 5.80 -2.55 -10.57
CA LEU A 60 4.65 -3.03 -9.79
C LEU A 60 3.41 -2.14 -10.02
N LEU A 61 3.58 -0.83 -9.95
CA LEU A 61 2.52 0.15 -10.22
C LEU A 61 1.98 0.04 -11.65
N ARG A 62 2.87 -0.03 -12.65
CA ARG A 62 2.47 -0.25 -14.05
C ARG A 62 1.68 -1.53 -14.21
N THR A 63 2.12 -2.62 -13.58
CA THR A 63 1.41 -3.91 -13.63
C THR A 63 0.01 -3.79 -13.01
N PHE A 64 -0.15 -3.09 -11.89
CA PHE A 64 -1.46 -2.86 -11.28
C PHE A 64 -2.44 -2.12 -12.19
N PHE A 65 -2.00 -1.00 -12.80
CA PHE A 65 -2.87 -0.18 -13.63
C PHE A 65 -3.07 -0.74 -15.04
N GLU A 66 -1.99 -1.15 -15.70
CA GLU A 66 -2.00 -1.51 -17.12
C GLU A 66 -2.51 -2.95 -17.33
N VAL A 67 -2.10 -3.89 -16.47
CA VAL A 67 -2.46 -5.32 -16.61
C VAL A 67 -3.72 -5.64 -15.80
N HIS A 68 -3.74 -5.29 -14.51
CA HIS A 68 -4.84 -5.64 -13.61
C HIS A 68 -6.01 -4.68 -13.64
N LYS A 69 -5.92 -3.58 -14.40
CA LYS A 69 -6.96 -2.55 -14.50
C LYS A 69 -7.39 -2.04 -13.11
N GLY A 70 -6.43 -1.96 -12.20
CA GLY A 70 -6.63 -1.39 -10.87
C GLY A 70 -7.06 0.07 -10.95
N TRP A 71 -7.86 0.53 -10.00
CA TRP A 71 -8.43 1.88 -10.02
C TRP A 71 -7.55 2.89 -9.28
N HIS A 72 -7.22 2.59 -8.04
CA HIS A 72 -6.48 3.50 -7.16
C HIS A 72 -5.63 2.73 -6.15
N ILE A 73 -4.41 3.20 -5.93
CA ILE A 73 -3.49 2.69 -4.91
C ILE A 73 -2.85 3.86 -4.17
N GLN A 74 -2.81 3.77 -2.84
CA GLN A 74 -2.13 4.72 -1.96
C GLN A 74 -1.08 3.99 -1.13
N TYR A 75 0.08 4.62 -0.93
CA TYR A 75 1.16 4.11 -0.10
C TYR A 75 1.37 4.96 1.15
N ASN A 76 1.48 4.29 2.30
CA ASN A 76 2.11 4.83 3.49
C ASN A 76 3.56 4.33 3.54
N ILE A 77 4.54 5.25 3.50
CA ILE A 77 5.96 4.89 3.50
C ILE A 77 6.58 5.35 4.81
N VAL A 78 6.49 4.49 5.82
CA VAL A 78 6.92 4.80 7.18
C VAL A 78 7.34 3.53 7.91
N SER A 79 8.43 3.61 8.66
CA SER A 79 8.92 2.48 9.46
C SER A 79 8.03 2.22 10.67
N ARG A 80 8.03 0.98 11.17
CA ARG A 80 7.29 0.64 12.41
C ARG A 80 7.91 1.37 13.60
N GLU A 81 9.23 1.46 13.61
CA GLU A 81 10.05 2.08 14.63
C GLU A 81 9.68 3.56 14.76
N THR A 82 9.57 4.27 13.62
CA THR A 82 9.13 5.67 13.57
C THR A 82 7.74 5.86 14.18
N LEU A 83 6.76 5.02 13.83
CA LEU A 83 5.40 5.14 14.38
C LEU A 83 5.34 4.85 15.88
N LEU A 84 6.12 3.88 16.35
CA LEU A 84 6.18 3.55 17.77
C LEU A 84 6.86 4.66 18.58
N ASP A 85 7.89 5.29 18.01
CA ASP A 85 8.57 6.41 18.64
C ASP A 85 7.69 7.65 18.67
N ALA A 86 7.00 7.96 17.57
CA ALA A 86 6.00 9.03 17.50
C ALA A 86 4.87 8.85 18.52
N LYS A 87 4.47 7.60 18.80
CA LYS A 87 3.48 7.31 19.84
C LYS A 87 4.00 7.62 21.26
N LYS A 88 5.30 7.46 21.52
CA LYS A 88 5.94 7.74 22.81
C LYS A 88 6.27 9.23 22.97
N HIS A 89 6.65 9.89 21.88
CA HIS A 89 7.17 11.25 21.86
C HIS A 89 6.41 12.13 20.84
N PRO A 90 5.07 12.30 20.97
CA PRO A 90 4.25 12.96 19.94
C PRO A 90 4.70 14.40 19.62
N ASP A 91 5.25 15.12 20.61
CA ASP A 91 5.75 16.50 20.44
C ASP A 91 6.93 16.59 19.47
N GLN A 92 7.68 15.50 19.28
CA GLN A 92 8.83 15.43 18.36
C GLN A 92 8.42 15.08 16.92
N TYR A 93 7.18 14.67 16.70
CA TYR A 93 6.67 14.18 15.42
C TYR A 93 5.42 14.94 14.95
N ARG A 94 5.33 16.24 15.27
CA ARG A 94 4.16 17.09 14.93
C ARG A 94 3.87 17.18 13.43
N ASP A 95 4.91 17.01 12.59
CA ASP A 95 4.82 17.08 11.14
C ASP A 95 4.76 15.68 10.47
N LEU A 96 4.60 14.60 11.26
CA LEU A 96 4.39 13.26 10.71
C LEU A 96 2.99 13.15 10.11
N VAL A 97 2.92 12.96 8.79
CA VAL A 97 1.69 12.80 8.00
C VAL A 97 1.53 11.35 7.54
#